data_AF-A0A2E2R7U0-F1
#
_entry.id   AF-A0A2E2R7U0-F1
#
_cell.length_a   1.000
_cell.length_b   1.000
_cell.length_c   1.000
_cell.angle_alpha   90.00
_cell.angle_beta   90.00
_cell.angle_gamma   90.00
#
_symmetry.space_group_name_H-M   'P 1'
#
loop_
_entity.id
_entity.type
_entity.pdbx_description
1 polymer ?
#
loop_
_entity_poly.entity_id
_entity_poly.type
_entity_poly.pdbx_seq_one_letter_code
_entity_poly.pdbx_strand_id
1 'polypeptide(L)'
;MLEKDVVTGKYDMLCDPLQKTLLDQHKLEYLTFETRLVTQIEALLVQKVDQLFTLNEYQRHMTTLGDKYTEQLKELERVLPVTKVVEVLQRLLGESVSIKNMRSILNSLIEWGQRERDPMVIPATGCGLRIFKKAG
;
A
#
# COMPACT_ATOMS: atom_id res chain seq x y z
N MET A 1 -32.48 -2.92 7.48
CA MET A 1 -32.22 -1.93 6.39
C MET A 1 -31.10 -2.48 5.51
N LEU A 2 -31.23 -2.49 4.18
CA LEU A 2 -30.16 -2.95 3.28
C LEU A 2 -29.23 -1.78 2.95
N GLU A 3 -27.95 -1.91 3.26
CA GLU A 3 -26.92 -0.91 2.96
C GLU A 3 -25.91 -1.53 1.99
N LYS A 4 -25.54 -0.79 0.95
CA LYS A 4 -24.49 -1.22 0.03
C LYS A 4 -23.14 -0.78 0.58
N ASP A 5 -22.25 -1.74 0.80
CA ASP A 5 -20.86 -1.45 1.09
C ASP A 5 -20.21 -0.81 -0.15
N VAL A 6 -19.72 0.42 0.02
CA VAL A 6 -19.11 1.22 -1.05
C VAL A 6 -17.78 0.62 -1.52
N VAL A 7 -17.12 -0.16 -0.65
CA VAL A 7 -15.77 -0.68 -0.88
C VAL A 7 -15.80 -2.10 -1.43
N THR A 8 -16.59 -2.98 -0.81
CA THR A 8 -16.72 -4.38 -1.27
C THR A 8 -17.78 -4.56 -2.34
N GLY A 9 -18.68 -3.58 -2.52
CA GLY A 9 -19.81 -3.66 -3.44
C GLY A 9 -20.91 -4.63 -3.00
N LYS A 10 -20.76 -5.27 -1.84
CA LYS A 10 -21.73 -6.22 -1.26
C LYS A 10 -22.88 -5.48 -0.58
N TYR A 11 -23.99 -6.18 -0.41
CA TYR A 11 -25.16 -5.67 0.31
C TYR A 11 -25.17 -6.26 1.72
N ASP A 12 -25.06 -5.39 2.72
CA ASP A 12 -25.18 -5.74 4.13
C ASP A 12 -26.62 -5.50 4.59
N MET A 13 -27.16 -6.43 5.37
CA MET A 13 -28.44 -6.26 6.05
C MET A 13 -28.19 -5.80 7.48
N LEU A 14 -28.58 -4.56 7.79
CA LEU A 14 -28.59 -4.05 9.15
C LEU A 14 -29.81 -4.56 9.90
N CYS A 15 -29.55 -5.22 11.04
CA CYS A 15 -30.54 -5.79 11.95
C CYS A 15 -30.39 -5.18 13.34
N ASP A 16 -31.49 -5.13 14.09
CA ASP A 16 -31.45 -4.65 15.47
C ASP A 16 -30.68 -5.62 16.38
N PRO A 17 -29.91 -5.12 17.37
CA PRO A 17 -29.11 -5.98 18.27
C PRO A 17 -29.94 -6.98 19.08
N LEU A 18 -31.24 -6.73 19.24
CA LEU A 18 -32.19 -7.60 19.93
C LEU A 18 -32.46 -8.90 19.15
N GLN A 19 -32.16 -8.94 17.85
CA GLN A 19 -32.43 -10.09 16.98
C GLN A 19 -31.27 -11.10 16.94
N LYS A 20 -30.20 -10.90 17.72
CA LYS A 20 -29.04 -11.80 17.77
C LYS A 20 -29.44 -13.26 18.01
N THR A 21 -30.31 -13.52 18.97
CA THR A 21 -30.76 -14.87 19.31
C THR A 21 -31.51 -15.55 18.16
N LEU A 22 -32.23 -14.77 17.34
CA LEU A 22 -32.92 -15.28 16.16
C LEU A 22 -31.93 -15.61 15.04
N LEU A 23 -30.89 -14.79 14.87
CA LEU A 23 -29.82 -15.01 13.89
C LEU A 23 -29.02 -16.27 14.23
N ASP A 24 -28.70 -16.48 15.52
CA ASP A 24 -28.02 -17.68 16.00
C ASP A 24 -28.85 -18.96 15.76
N GLN A 25 -30.17 -18.90 16.00
CA GLN A 25 -31.10 -20.00 15.75
C GLN A 25 -31.13 -20.41 14.27
N HIS A 26 -31.05 -19.42 13.37
CA HIS A 26 -31.00 -19.65 11.93
C HIS A 26 -29.59 -19.86 11.37
N LYS A 27 -28.56 -19.92 12.24
CA LYS A 27 -27.14 -20.07 11.87
C LYS A 27 -26.69 -19.04 10.84
N LEU A 28 -27.20 -17.82 10.94
CA LEU A 28 -26.80 -16.72 10.08
C LEU A 28 -25.57 -16.05 10.69
N GLU A 29 -24.50 -15.95 9.91
CA GLU A 29 -23.33 -15.17 10.30
C GLU A 29 -23.69 -13.68 10.34
N TYR A 30 -23.33 -13.02 11.43
CA TYR A 30 -23.48 -11.59 11.59
C TYR A 30 -22.18 -10.98 12.08
N LEU A 31 -21.94 -9.75 11.65
CA LEU A 31 -20.83 -8.94 12.12
C LEU A 31 -21.36 -7.87 13.07
N THR A 32 -20.58 -7.54 14.09
CA THR A 32 -20.89 -6.35 14.89
C THR A 32 -20.66 -5.10 14.05
N PHE A 33 -21.33 -4.02 14.42
CA PHE A 33 -21.14 -2.74 13.76
C PHE A 33 -19.68 -2.25 13.83
N GLU A 34 -19.01 -2.51 14.96
CA GLU A 34 -17.59 -2.19 15.15
C GLU A 34 -16.69 -2.93 14.16
N THR A 35 -16.83 -4.25 14.06
CA THR A 35 -16.04 -5.06 13.12
C THR A 35 -16.32 -4.65 11.68
N ARG A 36 -17.59 -4.37 11.34
CA ARG A 36 -17.98 -3.85 10.03
C ARG A 36 -17.25 -2.55 9.70
N LEU A 37 -17.26 -1.58 10.62
CA LEU A 37 -16.57 -0.30 10.44
C LEU A 37 -15.07 -0.50 10.23
N VAL A 38 -14.43 -1.34 11.06
CA VAL A 38 -13.01 -1.64 10.93
C VAL A 38 -12.69 -2.21 9.55
N THR A 39 -13.44 -3.22 9.09
CA THR A 39 -13.21 -3.83 7.77
C THR A 39 -13.42 -2.83 6.63
N GLN A 40 -14.42 -1.95 6.72
CA GLN A 40 -14.63 -0.90 5.71
C GLN A 40 -13.48 0.12 5.67
N ILE A 41 -13.01 0.55 6.84
CA ILE A 41 -11.87 1.47 6.95
C ILE A 41 -10.61 0.81 6.40
N GLU A 42 -10.34 -0.44 6.77
CA GLU A 42 -9.19 -1.21 6.24
C GLU A 42 -9.23 -1.29 4.71
N ALA A 43 -10.39 -1.62 4.15
CA ALA A 43 -10.55 -1.72 2.71
C ALA A 43 -10.36 -0.36 2.00
N LEU A 44 -10.87 0.74 2.58
CA LEU A 44 -10.64 2.10 2.07
C LEU A 44 -9.17 2.50 2.14
N LEU A 45 -8.49 2.17 3.23
CA LEU A 45 -7.06 2.45 3.42
C LEU A 45 -6.22 1.73 2.37
N VAL A 46 -6.51 0.45 2.11
CA VAL A 46 -5.83 -0.32 1.06
C VAL A 46 -6.11 0.27 -0.32
N GLN A 47 -7.35 0.69 -0.60
CA GLN A 47 -7.70 1.29 -1.87
C GLN A 47 -7.02 2.65 -2.12
N LYS A 48 -6.70 3.38 -1.04
CA LYS A 48 -6.13 4.74 -1.09
C LYS A 48 -4.67 4.81 -0.64
N VAL A 49 -4.01 3.67 -0.50
CA VAL A 49 -2.65 3.59 0.05
C VAL A 49 -1.63 4.37 -0.78
N ASP A 50 -1.84 4.47 -2.10
CA ASP A 50 -1.05 5.27 -3.03
C ASP A 50 -1.13 6.78 -2.72
N GLN A 51 -2.33 7.27 -2.37
CA GLN A 51 -2.57 8.69 -2.06
C GLN A 51 -2.12 9.05 -0.64
N LEU A 52 -2.17 8.09 0.28
CA LEU A 52 -1.74 8.25 1.67
C LEU A 52 -0.21 8.27 1.80
N PHE A 53 0.51 7.63 0.87
CA PHE A 53 1.97 7.59 0.89
C PHE A 53 2.58 8.90 0.36
N THR A 54 2.88 9.83 1.26
CA THR A 54 3.43 11.15 0.91
C THR A 54 4.95 11.23 1.15
N LEU A 55 5.58 12.34 0.73
CA LEU A 55 6.99 12.61 1.02
C LEU A 55 7.33 12.55 2.51
N ASN A 56 6.42 13.02 3.38
CA ASN A 56 6.62 12.98 4.83
C ASN A 56 6.61 11.54 5.36
N GLU A 57 5.70 10.70 4.87
CA GLU A 57 5.68 9.27 5.24
C GLU A 57 6.92 8.56 4.73
N TYR A 58 7.39 8.88 3.52
CA TYR A 58 8.67 8.38 3.04
C TYR A 58 9.83 8.79 3.96
N GLN A 59 9.94 10.08 4.31
CA GLN A 59 11.00 10.56 5.19
C GLN A 59 10.95 9.87 6.55
N ARG A 60 9.77 9.77 7.16
CA ARG A 60 9.56 9.07 8.43
C ARG A 60 9.93 7.59 8.35
N HIS A 61 9.56 6.94 7.25
CA HIS A 61 9.92 5.55 6.98
C HIS A 61 11.44 5.39 6.85
N MET A 62 12.10 6.30 6.13
CA MET A 62 13.56 6.31 5.95
C MET A 62 14.30 6.66 7.23
N THR A 63 13.79 7.56 8.08
CA THR A 63 14.39 7.85 9.39
C THR A 63 14.38 6.62 10.28
N THR A 64 13.28 5.87 10.30
CA THR A 64 13.15 4.62 11.06
C THR A 64 14.12 3.54 10.55
N LEU A 65 14.42 3.55 9.25
CA LEU A 65 15.35 2.62 8.61
C LEU A 65 16.79 3.14 8.51
N GLY A 66 17.03 4.41 8.87
CA GLY A 66 18.23 5.18 8.55
C GLY A 66 19.50 4.54 9.08
N ASP A 67 19.46 4.03 10.31
CA ASP A 67 20.62 3.37 10.93
C ASP A 67 21.11 2.15 10.15
N LYS A 68 20.23 1.48 9.39
CA LYS A 68 20.57 0.25 8.65
C LYS A 68 20.93 0.48 7.18
N TYR A 69 20.48 1.58 6.57
CA TYR A 69 20.61 1.81 5.12
C TYR A 69 21.20 3.17 4.76
N THR A 70 21.89 3.85 5.70
CA THR A 70 22.47 5.19 5.49
C THR A 70 23.30 5.30 4.20
N GLU A 71 24.15 4.32 3.90
CA GLU A 71 24.99 4.35 2.69
C GLU A 71 24.15 4.26 1.40
N GLN A 72 23.14 3.38 1.38
CA GLN A 72 22.26 3.21 0.23
C GLN A 72 21.39 4.44 -0.01
N LEU A 73 20.96 5.12 1.06
CA LEU A 73 20.20 6.37 0.96
C LEU A 73 21.05 7.50 0.37
N LYS A 74 22.32 7.63 0.80
CA LYS A 74 23.26 8.61 0.24
C LYS A 74 23.53 8.36 -1.24
N GLU A 75 23.71 7.10 -1.62
CA GLU A 75 23.89 6.73 -3.03
C GLU A 75 22.62 6.96 -3.85
N LEU A 76 21.44 6.70 -3.31
CA LEU A 76 20.17 6.97 -4.00
C LEU A 76 19.97 8.47 -4.24
N GLU A 77 20.23 9.32 -3.25
CA GLU A 77 20.10 10.78 -3.36
C GLU A 77 21.05 11.40 -4.41
N ARG A 78 22.18 10.76 -4.69
CA ARG A 78 23.11 11.17 -5.75
C ARG A 78 22.56 10.94 -7.15
N VAL A 79 21.69 9.95 -7.27
CA VAL A 79 21.26 9.42 -8.56
C VAL A 79 19.83 9.86 -8.89
N LEU A 80 18.95 9.98 -7.90
CA LEU A 80 17.54 10.35 -8.06
C LEU A 80 17.08 11.34 -6.98
N PRO A 81 16.27 12.36 -7.36
CA PRO A 81 15.64 13.23 -6.37
C PRO A 81 14.55 12.46 -5.60
N VAL A 82 14.41 12.79 -4.31
CA VAL A 82 13.46 12.10 -3.39
C VAL A 82 12.02 12.14 -3.91
N THR A 83 11.61 13.21 -4.58
CA THR A 83 10.27 13.33 -5.19
C THR A 83 9.98 12.21 -6.18
N LYS A 84 10.97 11.79 -6.97
CA LYS A 84 10.83 10.68 -7.92
C LYS A 84 10.80 9.33 -7.24
N VAL A 85 11.56 9.15 -6.16
CA VAL A 85 11.50 7.94 -5.35
C VAL A 85 10.08 7.75 -4.78
N VAL A 86 9.48 8.82 -4.25
CA VAL A 86 8.10 8.80 -3.74
C VAL A 86 7.10 8.45 -4.84
N GLU A 87 7.20 9.08 -6.02
CA GLU A 87 6.33 8.75 -7.17
C GLU A 87 6.41 7.26 -7.55
N VAL A 88 7.62 6.67 -7.56
CA VAL A 88 7.80 5.25 -7.88
C VAL A 88 7.18 4.36 -6.80
N LEU A 89 7.38 4.69 -5.52
CA LEU A 89 6.78 3.94 -4.41
C LEU A 89 5.25 4.03 -4.42
N GLN A 90 4.68 5.20 -4.69
CA GLN A 90 3.23 5.39 -4.85
C GLN A 90 2.67 4.52 -5.97
N ARG A 91 3.36 4.42 -7.11
CA ARG A 91 2.96 3.53 -8.21
C ARG A 91 3.01 2.05 -7.82
N LEU A 92 4.09 1.61 -7.15
CA LEU A 92 4.20 0.23 -6.64
C LEU A 92 3.04 -0.10 -5.68
N LEU A 93 2.71 0.83 -4.78
CA LEU A 93 1.58 0.71 -3.86
C LEU A 93 0.24 0.65 -4.60
N GLY A 94 0.05 1.46 -5.65
CA GLY A 94 -1.14 1.43 -6.51
C GLY A 94 -1.31 0.09 -7.26
N GLU A 95 -0.21 -0.59 -7.58
CA GLU A 95 -0.23 -1.93 -8.17
C GLU A 95 -0.32 -3.06 -7.12
N SER A 96 -0.60 -2.74 -5.86
CA SER A 96 -0.65 -3.69 -4.74
C SER A 96 0.68 -4.43 -4.49
N VAL A 97 1.82 -3.81 -4.83
CA VAL A 97 3.16 -4.34 -4.56
C VAL A 97 3.62 -3.90 -3.17
N SER A 98 4.01 -4.88 -2.35
CA SER A 98 4.51 -4.65 -0.99
C SER A 98 5.87 -3.95 -0.98
N ILE A 99 5.97 -2.82 -0.26
CA ILE A 99 7.22 -2.07 -0.08
C ILE A 99 8.03 -2.49 1.17
N LYS A 100 7.69 -3.62 1.80
CA LYS A 100 8.35 -4.08 3.04
C LYS A 100 9.84 -4.36 2.87
N ASN A 101 10.26 -4.80 1.67
CA ASN A 101 11.67 -5.08 1.37
C ASN A 101 12.38 -3.84 0.82
N MET A 102 12.55 -2.81 1.66
CA MET A 102 13.16 -1.55 1.23
C MET A 102 14.60 -1.71 0.74
N ARG A 103 15.38 -2.66 1.26
CA ARG A 103 16.75 -2.91 0.78
C ARG A 103 16.76 -3.27 -0.71
N SER A 104 15.92 -4.23 -1.11
CA SER A 104 15.82 -4.64 -2.52
C SER A 104 15.35 -3.47 -3.38
N ILE A 105 14.44 -2.66 -2.86
CA ILE A 105 13.88 -1.52 -3.58
C ILE A 105 14.91 -0.42 -3.81
N LEU A 106 15.61 0.00 -2.75
CA LEU A 106 16.65 1.02 -2.83
C LEU A 106 17.77 0.58 -3.79
N ASN A 107 18.25 -0.66 -3.70
CA ASN A 107 19.28 -1.17 -4.60
C ASN A 107 18.83 -1.17 -6.07
N SER A 108 17.58 -1.56 -6.34
CA SER A 108 17.02 -1.55 -7.70
C SER A 108 16.89 -0.12 -8.24
N LEU A 109 16.51 0.84 -7.40
CA LEU A 109 16.43 2.25 -7.77
C LEU A 109 17.80 2.87 -8.04
N ILE A 110 18.83 2.52 -7.26
CA ILE A 110 20.21 2.97 -7.47
C ILE A 110 20.75 2.42 -8.79
N GLU A 111 20.63 1.11 -9.02
CA GLU A 111 21.09 0.47 -10.27
C GLU A 111 20.41 1.09 -11.50
N TRP A 112 19.11 1.34 -11.41
CA TRP A 112 18.35 1.91 -12.51
C TRP A 112 18.69 3.39 -12.75
N GLY A 113 18.73 4.20 -11.70
CA GLY A 113 19.03 5.63 -11.84
C GLY A 113 20.45 5.89 -12.38
N GLN A 114 21.39 4.97 -12.17
CA GLN A 114 22.73 5.06 -12.77
C GLN A 114 22.71 4.81 -14.29
N ARG A 115 21.77 3.99 -14.78
CA ARG A 115 21.64 3.64 -16.20
C ARG A 115 20.81 4.64 -16.99
N GLU A 116 19.81 5.26 -16.36
CA GLU A 116 18.77 5.98 -17.09
C GLU A 116 18.49 7.35 -16.44
N ARG A 117 18.82 8.44 -17.17
CA ARG A 117 18.73 9.83 -16.66
C ARG A 117 17.32 10.42 -16.69
N ASP A 118 16.34 9.72 -17.28
CA ASP A 118 14.99 10.26 -17.46
C ASP A 118 13.95 9.52 -16.60
N PRO A 119 13.53 10.10 -15.47
CA PRO A 119 12.69 9.42 -14.48
C PRO A 119 11.23 9.15 -14.93
N MET A 120 10.85 9.52 -16.16
CA MET A 120 9.52 9.20 -16.71
C MET A 120 9.43 7.85 -17.43
N VAL A 121 10.54 7.21 -17.78
CA VAL A 121 10.54 5.88 -18.44
C VAL A 121 10.39 4.73 -17.41
N ILE A 122 10.58 5.04 -16.12
CA ILE A 122 10.53 4.09 -15.01
C ILE A 122 9.24 3.25 -14.92
N PRO A 123 8.02 3.72 -15.27
CA PRO A 123 6.82 2.93 -14.98
C PRO A 123 6.40 1.96 -16.09
N ALA A 124 6.84 2.17 -17.34
CA ALA A 124 6.11 1.59 -18.48
C ALA A 124 6.76 0.35 -19.09
N THR A 125 8.07 0.12 -18.88
CA THR A 125 8.72 -1.09 -19.36
C THR A 125 8.75 -2.12 -18.23
N GLY A 126 7.92 -3.17 -18.33
CA GLY A 126 7.76 -4.27 -17.38
C GLY A 126 9.03 -5.04 -16.97
N CYS A 127 10.22 -4.57 -17.32
CA CYS A 127 11.50 -5.03 -16.80
C CYS A 127 11.67 -4.71 -15.31
N GLY A 128 11.25 -3.53 -14.83
CA GLY A 128 11.40 -3.14 -13.40
C GLY A 128 10.50 -3.95 -12.47
N LEU A 129 9.21 -4.05 -12.81
CA LEU A 129 8.20 -4.80 -12.04
C LEU A 129 8.53 -6.30 -11.87
N ARG A 130 9.23 -6.90 -12.82
CA ARG A 130 9.72 -8.29 -12.71
C ARG A 130 10.77 -8.47 -11.61
N ILE A 131 11.56 -7.44 -11.30
CA ILE A 131 12.57 -7.46 -10.23
C ILE A 131 11.86 -7.44 -8.87
N PHE A 132 10.83 -6.61 -8.73
CA PHE A 132 10.06 -6.48 -7.48
C PHE A 132 9.12 -7.67 -7.22
N LYS A 133 8.51 -8.26 -8.25
CA LYS A 133 7.65 -9.46 -8.11
C LYS A 133 8.41 -10.73 -7.71
N LYS A 134 9.74 -10.78 -7.90
CA LYS A 134 10.57 -11.92 -7.48
C LYS A 134 11.02 -11.86 -6.02
N ALA A 135 10.82 -10.72 -5.35
CA ALA A 135 11.30 -10.47 -3.99
C ALA A 135 10.21 -10.55 -2.91
N GLY A 136 8.97 -10.90 -3.31
CA GLY A 136 7.81 -11.11 -2.43
C GLY A 136 7.52 -12.59 -2.24
#